data_AF-A0A7X0MUD5-F1
#
_entry.id   AF-A0A7X0MUD5-F1
#
_cell.length_a   1.000
_cell.length_b   1.000
_cell.length_c   1.000
_cell.angle_alpha   90.00
_cell.angle_beta   90.00
_cell.angle_gamma   90.00
#
_symmetry.space_group_name_H-M   'P 1'
#
loop_
_entity.id
_entity.type
_entity.pdbx_description
1 polymer ?
#
loop_
_entity_poly.entity_id
_entity_poly.type
_entity_poly.pdbx_seq_one_letter_code
_entity_poly.pdbx_strand_id
1 'polypeptide(L)' 'MVSHGDKDGRGDENSRNIAYIRQMLAELRQVALSEGADMLCYLIEMAYVEAGDVQAGRRPRSVFHSK' A
#
# COMPACT_ATOMS: atom_id res chain seq x y z
N MET A 1 -31.07 -19.76 -13.75
CA MET A 1 -31.38 -18.88 -12.61
C MET A 1 -30.58 -19.45 -11.45
N VAL A 2 -29.45 -18.92 -10.99
CA VAL A 2 -29.09 -17.53 -10.65
C VAL A 2 -27.60 -17.31 -10.93
N SER A 3 -27.24 -16.09 -11.33
CA SER A 3 -25.91 -15.65 -11.74
C SER A 3 -24.89 -15.63 -10.59
N HIS A 4 -23.68 -16.10 -10.87
CA HIS A 4 -22.48 -15.86 -10.06
C HIS A 4 -22.11 -14.38 -10.12
N GLY A 5 -22.28 -13.63 -9.03
CA GLY A 5 -22.10 -12.17 -9.04
C GLY A 5 -21.51 -11.54 -7.77
N ASP A 6 -20.85 -12.29 -6.88
CA ASP A 6 -20.41 -11.75 -5.57
C ASP A 6 -18.90 -11.43 -5.45
N LYS A 7 -18.09 -11.61 -6.51
CA LYS A 7 -16.62 -11.44 -6.40
C LYS A 7 -16.11 -10.02 -6.67
N ASP A 8 -16.94 -9.12 -7.19
CA ASP A 8 -16.48 -7.81 -7.68
C ASP A 8 -16.27 -6.78 -6.54
N GLY A 9 -17.12 -6.80 -5.51
CA GLY A 9 -17.04 -5.83 -4.40
C GLY A 9 -15.79 -5.93 -3.54
N ARG A 10 -15.25 -7.15 -3.35
CA ARG A 10 -14.06 -7.38 -2.49
C ARG A 10 -12.77 -6.87 -3.12
N GLY A 11 -12.69 -6.84 -4.45
CA GLY A 11 -11.54 -6.29 -5.18
C GLY A 11 -11.51 -4.77 -5.17
N ASP A 12 -12.68 -4.14 -5.26
CA ASP A 12 -12.84 -2.69 -5.18
C ASP A 12 -12.52 -2.17 -3.77
N GLU A 13 -13.05 -2.81 -2.73
CA GLU A 13 -12.72 -2.47 -1.33
C GLU A 13 -11.22 -2.57 -1.04
N ASN A 14 -10.56 -3.64 -1.50
CA ASN A 14 -9.13 -3.79 -1.32
C ASN A 14 -8.33 -2.71 -2.06
N SER A 15 -8.74 -2.36 -3.28
CA SER A 15 -8.11 -1.30 -4.07
C SER A 15 -8.26 0.07 -3.41
N ARG A 16 -9.43 0.37 -2.84
CA ARG A 16 -9.68 1.60 -2.06
C ARG A 16 -8.83 1.65 -0.80
N ASN A 17 -8.73 0.54 -0.08
CA ASN A 17 -7.88 0.44 1.11
C ASN A 17 -6.42 0.72 0.77
N ILE A 18 -5.91 0.17 -0.34
CA ILE A 18 -4.53 0.41 -0.78
C ILE A 18 -4.34 1.88 -1.21
N ALA A 19 -5.30 2.46 -1.92
CA ALA A 19 -5.25 3.88 -2.30
C ALA A 19 -5.21 4.79 -1.06
N TYR A 20 -6.01 4.48 -0.03
CA TYR A 20 -6.01 5.18 1.25
C TYR A 20 -4.66 5.05 1.98
N ILE A 21 -4.07 3.85 2.02
CA ILE A 21 -2.74 3.63 2.60
C ILE A 21 -1.68 4.46 1.88
N ARG A 22 -1.72 4.53 0.54
CA ARG A 22 -0.79 5.35 -0.25
C ARG A 22 -0.91 6.84 0.07
N GLN A 23 -2.12 7.33 0.30
CA GLN A 23 -2.33 8.71 0.76
C GLN A 23 -1.69 8.93 2.14
N MET A 24 -1.96 8.07 3.12
CA MET A 24 -1.36 8.18 4.46
C MET A 24 0.17 8.14 4.43
N LEU A 25 0.76 7.28 3.59
CA LEU A 25 2.21 7.21 3.42
C LEU A 25 2.78 8.52 2.85
N ALA A 26 2.08 9.16 1.92
CA ALA A 26 2.50 10.46 1.39
C ALA A 26 2.47 11.55 2.47
N GLU A 27 1.44 11.58 3.31
CA GLU A 27 1.33 12.51 4.43
C GLU A 27 2.43 12.27 5.48
N LEU A 28 2.64 11.01 5.88
CA LEU A 28 3.69 10.64 6.84
C LEU A 28 5.10 10.97 6.34
N ARG A 29 5.36 10.85 5.03
CA ARG A 29 6.65 11.23 4.45
C ARG A 29 6.94 12.72 4.65
N GLN A 30 5.92 13.59 4.54
CA GLN A 30 6.10 15.02 4.79
C GLN A 30 6.48 15.30 6.25
N VAL A 31 5.84 14.59 7.19
CA VAL A 31 6.18 14.69 8.62
C VAL A 31 7.60 14.17 8.89
N ALA A 32 7.97 13.02 8.33
CA ALA A 32 9.32 12.47 8.50
C ALA A 32 10.39 13.41 7.92
N LEU A 33 10.11 14.07 6.79
CA LEU A 33 10.97 15.08 6.20
C LEU A 33 11.09 16.32 7.09
N SER A 34 9.99 16.81 7.66
CA SER A 34 10.03 18.00 8.54
C SER A 34 10.82 17.76 9.83
N GLU A 35 10.84 16.51 10.31
CA GLU A 35 11.61 16.08 11.48
C GLU A 35 13.06 15.69 11.15
N GLY A 36 13.49 15.74 9.88
CA GLY A 36 14.84 15.33 9.47
C GLY A 36 15.11 13.83 9.65
N ALA A 37 14.07 13.00 9.61
CA ALA A 37 14.17 11.56 9.82
C ALA A 37 14.42 10.80 8.50
N ASP A 38 15.63 10.90 7.95
CA ASP A 38 15.98 10.39 6.62
C ASP A 38 15.71 8.88 6.44
N MET A 39 16.10 8.07 7.42
CA MET A 39 15.85 6.62 7.41
C MET A 39 14.35 6.30 7.39
N LEU A 40 13.54 7.08 8.12
CA LEU A 40 12.09 6.89 8.14
C LEU A 40 11.47 7.31 6.80
N CYS A 41 11.92 8.43 6.22
CA CYS A 41 11.51 8.88 4.89
C CYS A 41 11.76 7.79 3.83
N TYR A 42 12.95 7.18 3.86
CA TYR A 42 13.28 6.05 2.99
C TYR A 42 12.33 4.87 3.16
N LEU A 43 12.07 4.43 4.40
CA LEU A 43 11.17 3.30 4.65
C LEU A 43 9.73 3.58 4.20
N ILE A 44 9.24 4.80 4.41
CA ILE A 44 7.92 5.23 3.94
C ILE A 44 7.85 5.23 2.42
N GLU A 45 8.90 5.69 1.74
CA GLU A 45 8.97 5.72 0.27
C GLU A 45 9.01 4.30 -0.31
N MET A 46 9.73 3.38 0.32
CA MET A 46 9.73 1.97 -0.08
C MET A 46 8.35 1.32 0.12
N ALA A 47 7.69 1.59 1.24
CA ALA A 47 6.32 1.11 1.49
C ALA A 47 5.31 1.68 0.48
N TYR A 48 5.48 2.94 0.05
CA TYR A 48 4.63 3.57 -0.95
C TYR A 48 4.76 2.88 -2.31
N VAL A 49 5.99 2.57 -2.74
CA VAL A 49 6.25 1.83 -3.99
C VAL A 49 5.65 0.44 -3.92
N GLU A 50 5.83 -0.28 -2.81
CA GLU A 50 5.29 -1.62 -2.62
C GLU A 50 3.75 -1.63 -2.62
N ALA A 51 3.11 -0.65 -1.99
CA ALA A 51 1.65 -0.50 -2.06
C ALA A 51 1.16 -0.25 -3.50
N GLY A 52 1.92 0.51 -4.30
CA GLY A 52 1.65 0.68 -5.73
C GLY A 52 1.76 -0.63 -6.52
N ASP A 53 2.76 -1.45 -6.20
CA ASP A 53 2.90 -2.78 -6.80
C ASP A 53 1.73 -3.70 -6.44
N VAL A 54 1.32 -3.73 -5.17
CA VAL A 54 0.15 -4.50 -4.71
C VAL A 54 -1.12 -4.02 -5.41
N GLN A 55 -1.32 -2.71 -5.57
CA GLN A 55 -2.48 -2.14 -6.29
C GLN A 55 -2.50 -2.55 -7.77
N ALA A 56 -1.33 -2.66 -8.40
CA ALA A 56 -1.17 -3.13 -9.78
C ALA A 56 -1.27 -4.66 -9.93
N GLY A 57 -1.54 -5.39 -8.84
CA GLY A 57 -1.58 -6.86 -8.82
C GLY A 57 -0.20 -7.52 -8.90
N ARG A 58 0.88 -6.75 -8.73
CA ARG A 58 2.25 -7.28 -8.64
C ARG A 58 2.50 -7.79 -7.23
N ARG A 59 3.23 -8.90 -7.11
CA ARG A 59 3.56 -9.45 -5.79
C ARG A 59 4.48 -8.45 -5.05
N PRO A 60 4.19 -8.14 -3.78
CA PRO A 60 5.09 -7.35 -2.95
C PRO A 60 6.47 -8.01 -2.90
N ARG A 61 7.53 -7.20 -2.90
CA ARG A 61 8.92 -7.67 -2.78
C ARG A 61 9.19 -7.96 -1.31
N SER A 62 8.38 -8.83 -0.72
CA SER A 62 8.43 -9.07 0.71
C SER A 62 9.80 -9.60 1.10
N VAL A 63 10.49 -8.81 1.92
CA VAL A 63 11.48 -9.34 2.87
C VAL A 63 10.66 -10.05 3.95
N PHE A 64 10.12 -11.22 3.64
CA PHE A 64 9.49 -12.04 4.68
C PHE A 64 10.58 -12.40 5.69
N HIS A 65 10.48 -11.81 6.88
CA HIS A 65 11.09 -12.35 8.09
C HIS A 65 10.32 -13.64 8.42
N SER A 66 10.73 -14.75 7.80
CA SER A 66 10.33 -16.08 8.24
C SER A 66 10.82 -16.27 9.68
N LYS A 67 9.89 -16.58 10.57
CA LYS A 67 10.15 -16.92 11.97
C LYS A 67 10.37 -18.41 12.11
#